data_AF-A0A7S2U8R4-F1
#
_entry.id   AF-A0A7S2U8R4-F1
#
_cell.length_a   1.000
_cell.length_b   1.000
_cell.length_c   1.000
_cell.angle_alpha   90.00
_cell.angle_beta   90.00
_cell.angle_gamma   90.00
#
_symmetry.space_group_name_H-M   'P 1'
#
loop_
_entity.id
_entity.type
_entity.pdbx_description
1 polymer ?
#
loop_
_entity_poly.entity_id
_entity_poly.type
_entity_poly.pdbx_seq_one_letter_code
_entity_poly.pdbx_strand_id
1 'polypeptide(L)'
;TINRKLRTCLTPRRNVNVEEAMKFFKSSENWSREIVSFFISVEISINQESIVEAPEDESGKLFDIDAGPVFVPVLPLFEKPSQQKSSDGLPEAVHSDASAKSSSLGFSRSPLLSVSDIRAFLQEQCRSLDKVMVNLKQMFPSRSAGNKVASEQEACLVLLSLHSSALADTYDAGMEYIENMLRSQLVAAIGIEVKPADFDEFMRFHNKKLFRNEFSPEPFCHAVRLPKQFPVGTIDIEGHYQGESKHQPITTISRRIQGASNSPIFIPINASTSVTFTGDRLLHGWVNHQHEGSNNMCQFNLVARARQFSSFLLLVGKMNGADKFDPKDGIILQNKDEVIIPLLLNQLPSGRDFKDTAASLSPEQKRFATSFRGMQLEGSVFGVCVIQLK
;
A
#
# COMPACT_ATOMS: atom_id res chain seq x y z
N THR A 1 -23.71 -18.39 17.78
CA THR A 1 -22.60 -19.36 17.80
C THR A 1 -22.02 -19.45 16.42
N ILE A 2 -20.73 -19.15 16.23
CA ILE A 2 -20.08 -19.17 14.91
C ILE A 2 -19.75 -20.62 14.55
N ASN A 3 -20.24 -21.11 13.40
CA ASN A 3 -19.90 -22.44 12.91
C ASN A 3 -18.59 -22.41 12.10
N ARG A 4 -17.48 -22.71 12.77
CA ARG A 4 -16.13 -22.71 12.19
C ARG A 4 -15.90 -23.80 11.12
N LYS A 5 -16.85 -24.72 10.93
CA LYS A 5 -16.76 -25.79 9.91
C LYS A 5 -17.36 -25.38 8.56
N LEU A 6 -18.05 -24.25 8.49
CA LEU A 6 -18.59 -23.75 7.23
C LEU A 6 -17.46 -23.24 6.34
N ARG A 7 -17.48 -23.60 5.05
CA ARG A 7 -16.52 -23.08 4.05
C ARG A 7 -16.60 -21.55 3.88
N THR A 8 -17.69 -20.94 4.33
CA THR A 8 -17.92 -19.49 4.32
C THR A 8 -17.42 -18.80 5.59
N CYS A 9 -16.92 -19.54 6.59
CA CYS A 9 -16.32 -18.97 7.80
C CYS A 9 -14.86 -18.58 7.48
N LEU A 10 -14.66 -17.33 7.10
CA LEU A 10 -13.35 -16.77 6.77
C LEU A 10 -12.82 -15.93 7.94
N THR A 11 -11.66 -15.29 7.75
CA THR A 11 -11.15 -14.33 8.73
C THR A 11 -12.16 -13.19 8.94
N PRO A 12 -12.18 -12.53 10.11
CA PRO A 12 -13.16 -11.48 10.43
C PRO A 12 -13.44 -10.51 9.27
N ARG A 13 -12.41 -9.95 8.63
CA ARG A 13 -12.58 -9.03 7.48
C ARG A 13 -13.16 -9.70 6.23
N ARG A 14 -12.87 -10.98 6.00
CA ARG A 14 -13.31 -11.74 4.81
C ARG A 14 -14.68 -12.39 4.98
N ASN A 15 -15.34 -12.23 6.12
CA ASN A 15 -16.72 -12.69 6.28
C ASN A 15 -17.67 -11.77 5.50
N VAL A 16 -18.58 -12.37 4.72
CA VAL A 16 -19.50 -11.66 3.83
C VAL A 16 -20.23 -10.49 4.52
N ASN A 17 -20.80 -10.73 5.70
CA ASN A 17 -21.51 -9.70 6.46
C ASN A 17 -20.62 -8.51 6.87
N VAL A 18 -19.35 -8.79 7.20
CA VAL A 18 -18.38 -7.76 7.59
C VAL A 18 -17.93 -6.99 6.36
N GLU A 19 -17.68 -7.67 5.25
CA GLU A 19 -17.31 -7.05 3.97
C GLU A 19 -18.43 -6.14 3.43
N GLU A 20 -19.69 -6.58 3.51
CA GLU A 20 -20.85 -5.77 3.16
C GLU A 20 -20.98 -4.53 4.06
N ALA A 21 -20.80 -4.70 5.38
CA ALA A 21 -20.80 -3.59 6.31
C ALA A 21 -19.66 -2.59 6.01
N MET A 22 -18.45 -3.08 5.74
CA MET A 22 -17.30 -2.23 5.36
C MET A 22 -17.57 -1.46 4.06
N LYS A 23 -18.14 -2.10 3.04
CA LYS A 23 -18.52 -1.42 1.78
C LYS A 23 -19.55 -0.33 2.02
N PHE A 24 -20.54 -0.59 2.87
CA PHE A 24 -21.53 0.40 3.28
C PHE A 24 -20.88 1.58 4.00
N PHE A 25 -20.07 1.32 5.04
CA PHE A 25 -19.38 2.36 5.80
C PHE A 25 -18.46 3.18 4.91
N LYS A 26 -17.74 2.56 3.96
CA LYS A 26 -16.88 3.28 3.02
C LYS A 26 -17.67 4.19 2.09
N SER A 27 -18.82 3.71 1.61
CA SER A 27 -19.72 4.50 0.76
C SER A 27 -20.32 5.68 1.54
N SER A 28 -20.71 5.45 2.79
CA SER A 28 -21.24 6.48 3.70
C SER A 28 -20.19 7.53 4.08
N GLU A 29 -18.94 7.12 4.32
CA GLU A 29 -17.80 8.01 4.57
C GLU A 29 -17.55 8.91 3.36
N ASN A 30 -17.48 8.35 2.15
CA ASN A 30 -17.28 9.12 0.92
C ASN A 30 -18.39 10.14 0.71
N TRP A 31 -19.65 9.73 0.82
CA TRP A 31 -20.80 10.62 0.71
C TRP A 31 -20.76 11.75 1.77
N SER A 32 -20.40 11.41 3.01
CA SER A 32 -20.28 12.40 4.09
C SER A 32 -19.17 13.42 3.81
N ARG A 33 -18.02 12.96 3.27
CA ARG A 33 -16.91 13.84 2.86
C ARG A 33 -17.29 14.75 1.70
N GLU A 34 -18.07 14.25 0.73
CA GLU A 34 -18.58 15.07 -0.37
C GLU A 34 -19.49 16.20 0.13
N ILE A 35 -20.38 15.92 1.09
CA ILE A 35 -21.25 16.92 1.71
C ILE A 35 -20.42 17.99 2.42
N VAL A 36 -19.47 17.58 3.27
CA VAL A 36 -18.60 18.51 4.01
C VAL A 36 -17.79 19.37 3.03
N SER A 37 -17.19 18.76 2.01
CA SER A 37 -16.44 19.45 0.97
C SER A 37 -17.28 20.47 0.22
N PHE A 38 -18.52 20.11 -0.15
CA PHE A 38 -19.46 21.03 -0.80
C PHE A 38 -19.71 22.27 0.05
N PHE A 39 -20.12 22.11 1.31
CA PHE A 39 -20.43 23.25 2.18
C PHE A 39 -19.22 24.13 2.46
N ILE A 40 -18.06 23.53 2.74
CA ILE A 40 -16.81 24.28 2.95
C ILE A 40 -16.41 25.04 1.67
N SER A 41 -16.53 24.42 0.49
CA SER A 41 -16.17 25.07 -0.78
C SER A 41 -17.06 26.26 -1.11
N VAL A 42 -18.37 26.16 -0.82
CA VAL A 42 -19.33 27.26 -1.00
C VAL A 42 -19.02 28.40 -0.04
N GLU A 43 -18.76 28.10 1.23
CA GLU A 43 -18.41 29.11 2.24
C GLU A 43 -17.11 29.86 1.87
N ILE A 44 -16.06 29.14 1.44
CA ILE A 44 -14.80 29.74 0.99
C ILE A 44 -15.02 30.65 -0.22
N SER A 45 -15.82 30.20 -1.20
CA SER A 45 -16.07 30.97 -2.43
C SER A 45 -16.79 32.29 -2.14
N ILE A 46 -17.81 32.26 -1.27
CA ILE A 46 -18.58 33.46 -0.88
C ILE A 46 -17.71 34.44 -0.07
N ASN A 47 -16.85 33.92 0.81
CA ASN A 47 -15.95 34.74 1.61
C ASN A 47 -14.82 35.38 0.78
N GLN A 48 -14.37 34.73 -0.31
CA GLN A 48 -13.37 35.29 -1.23
C GLN A 48 -13.91 36.43 -2.10
N GLU A 49 -15.20 36.44 -2.42
CA GLU A 49 -15.84 37.54 -3.17
C GLU A 49 -16.12 38.79 -2.30
N SER A 50 -16.08 38.67 -0.98
CA SER A 50 -16.47 39.71 -0.01
C SER A 50 -15.30 40.52 0.57
N ILE A 51 -14.25 40.84 -0.22
CA ILE A 51 -13.04 41.58 0.22
C ILE A 51 -13.31 43.08 0.55
N VAL A 52 -14.56 43.53 0.62
CA VAL A 52 -14.91 44.90 1.02
C VAL A 52 -15.56 44.87 2.40
N GLU A 53 -14.75 45.21 3.42
CA GLU A 53 -15.12 45.43 4.83
C GLU A 53 -15.51 44.19 5.65
N ALA A 54 -14.51 43.54 6.27
CA ALA A 54 -14.74 42.49 7.27
C ALA A 54 -15.22 43.09 8.60
N PRO A 55 -16.41 42.74 9.12
CA PRO A 55 -16.75 42.97 10.53
C PRO A 55 -15.97 41.97 11.39
N GLU A 56 -15.53 42.41 12.58
CA GLU A 56 -14.70 41.68 13.56
C GLU A 56 -15.35 40.42 14.18
N ASP A 57 -16.48 39.92 13.65
CA ASP A 57 -17.15 38.72 14.15
C ASP A 57 -16.61 37.46 13.45
N GLU A 58 -15.48 36.94 13.92
CA GLU A 58 -14.92 35.63 13.51
C GLU A 58 -15.77 34.42 13.97
N SER A 59 -16.95 34.64 14.57
CA SER A 59 -17.77 33.58 15.15
C SER A 59 -18.77 32.96 14.15
N GLY A 60 -18.58 31.66 13.87
CA GLY A 60 -19.57 30.81 13.18
C GLY A 60 -19.23 30.50 11.72
N LYS A 61 -18.02 30.01 11.44
CA LYS A 61 -17.66 29.42 10.13
C LYS A 61 -17.93 27.92 10.14
N LEU A 62 -18.39 27.34 9.03
CA LEU A 62 -18.66 25.90 8.91
C LEU A 62 -17.36 25.08 8.93
N PHE A 63 -16.26 25.63 8.43
CA PHE A 63 -14.94 24.99 8.50
C PHE A 63 -14.45 24.75 9.94
N ASP A 64 -14.89 25.55 10.91
CA ASP A 64 -14.45 25.44 12.31
C ASP A 64 -15.24 24.37 13.10
N ILE A 65 -16.22 23.70 12.46
CA ILE A 65 -17.01 22.65 13.09
C ILE A 65 -16.16 21.38 13.23
N ASP A 66 -15.91 20.98 14.48
CA ASP A 66 -15.26 19.73 14.83
C ASP A 66 -16.25 18.73 15.44
N ALA A 67 -16.18 17.48 14.97
CA ALA A 67 -16.96 16.36 15.52
C ALA A 67 -16.23 15.65 16.68
N GLY A 68 -14.98 15.99 16.99
CA GLY A 68 -14.20 15.42 18.10
C GLY A 68 -14.86 15.43 19.48
N PRO A 69 -15.66 16.45 19.85
CA PRO A 69 -16.41 16.45 21.12
C PRO A 69 -17.64 15.52 21.15
N VAL A 70 -18.08 15.01 19.99
CA VAL A 70 -19.15 14.03 19.90
C VAL A 70 -18.56 12.65 20.18
N PHE A 71 -19.17 11.90 21.07
CA PHE A 71 -18.68 10.58 21.42
C PHE A 71 -18.72 9.66 20.20
N VAL A 72 -17.70 8.82 19.97
CA VAL A 72 -17.65 7.79 18.91
C VAL A 72 -16.91 6.56 19.46
N PRO A 73 -17.63 5.57 20.01
CA PRO A 73 -17.03 4.32 20.46
C PRO A 73 -17.45 3.15 19.56
N VAL A 74 -16.71 2.89 18.47
CA VAL A 74 -16.91 1.62 17.77
C VAL A 74 -16.23 0.49 18.54
N LEU A 75 -17.08 -0.45 18.96
CA LEU A 75 -16.91 -1.22 20.18
C LEU A 75 -16.00 -2.45 20.09
N PRO A 76 -15.34 -2.80 21.22
CA PRO A 76 -14.67 -4.06 21.47
C PRO A 76 -15.64 -5.25 21.63
N LEU A 77 -15.09 -6.45 21.45
CA LEU A 77 -15.75 -7.76 21.44
C LEU A 77 -16.63 -8.02 22.69
N PHE A 78 -17.87 -8.45 22.49
CA PHE A 78 -18.85 -8.74 23.56
C PHE A 78 -19.07 -10.24 23.80
N GLU A 79 -19.47 -10.57 25.01
CA GLU A 79 -20.02 -11.89 25.35
C GLU A 79 -21.49 -11.76 25.79
N LYS A 80 -22.35 -12.66 25.31
CA LYS A 80 -23.64 -12.89 26.00
C LYS A 80 -23.31 -13.73 27.22
N PRO A 81 -23.65 -13.30 28.45
CA PRO A 81 -23.43 -14.15 29.62
C PRO A 81 -24.05 -15.51 29.34
N SER A 82 -23.21 -16.54 29.30
CA SER A 82 -23.67 -17.91 29.22
C SER A 82 -24.56 -18.12 30.43
N GLN A 83 -25.85 -18.42 30.20
CA GLN A 83 -26.71 -18.88 31.28
C GLN A 83 -26.05 -20.14 31.82
N GLN A 84 -25.32 -20.03 32.94
CA GLN A 84 -24.98 -21.16 33.75
C GLN A 84 -26.31 -21.79 34.13
N LYS A 85 -26.63 -22.91 33.48
CA LYS A 85 -27.63 -23.83 33.98
C LYS A 85 -27.17 -24.19 35.38
N SER A 86 -27.91 -23.72 36.36
CA SER A 86 -27.96 -24.30 37.69
C SER A 86 -28.34 -25.77 37.54
N SER A 87 -27.33 -26.64 37.44
CA SER A 87 -27.49 -28.06 37.72
C SER A 87 -26.89 -28.30 39.10
N ASP A 88 -27.77 -28.43 40.08
CA ASP A 88 -27.46 -29.07 41.36
C ASP A 88 -26.70 -30.39 41.12
N GLY A 89 -25.60 -30.56 41.85
CA GLY A 89 -24.79 -31.77 41.81
C GLY A 89 -23.37 -31.55 42.32
N LEU A 90 -23.21 -31.31 43.64
CA LEU A 90 -22.00 -31.72 44.36
C LEU A 90 -21.97 -33.27 44.47
N PRO A 91 -20.84 -33.94 44.83
CA PRO A 91 -19.66 -33.46 45.59
C PRO A 91 -18.32 -33.81 44.88
N GLU A 92 -17.09 -33.55 45.34
CA GLU A 92 -16.52 -33.64 46.69
C GLU A 92 -15.07 -33.05 46.69
N ALA A 93 -14.57 -32.77 47.89
CA ALA A 93 -13.37 -32.03 48.25
C ALA A 93 -12.01 -32.65 47.82
N VAL A 94 -10.93 -31.85 47.79
CA VAL A 94 -9.70 -32.03 48.60
C VAL A 94 -8.96 -30.69 48.81
N HIS A 95 -8.52 -30.51 50.05
CA HIS A 95 -7.87 -29.39 50.73
C HIS A 95 -6.48 -28.96 50.23
N SER A 96 -6.14 -27.69 50.50
CA SER A 96 -5.03 -27.19 51.36
C SER A 96 -4.47 -25.85 50.83
N ASP A 97 -4.86 -24.75 51.48
CA ASP A 97 -4.07 -23.99 52.48
C ASP A 97 -2.96 -23.10 51.91
N ALA A 98 -3.20 -21.77 51.90
CA ALA A 98 -2.43 -20.82 52.72
C ALA A 98 -2.83 -19.36 52.44
N SER A 99 -3.51 -18.77 53.42
CA SER A 99 -3.46 -17.38 53.89
C SER A 99 -2.86 -16.28 52.99
N ALA A 100 -3.72 -15.38 52.51
CA ALA A 100 -3.47 -13.94 52.55
C ALA A 100 -4.80 -13.17 52.54
N LYS A 101 -5.19 -12.64 53.70
CA LYS A 101 -6.23 -11.62 53.80
C LYS A 101 -5.75 -10.36 53.10
N SER A 102 -6.27 -10.08 51.92
CA SER A 102 -6.30 -8.73 51.37
C SER A 102 -7.71 -8.46 50.87
N SER A 103 -8.34 -7.48 51.50
CA SER A 103 -9.59 -6.88 51.08
C SER A 103 -9.44 -6.28 49.67
N SER A 104 -9.86 -7.00 48.65
CA SER A 104 -10.12 -6.43 47.33
C SER A 104 -11.50 -6.85 46.87
N LEU A 105 -12.37 -5.87 46.66
CA LEU A 105 -13.65 -6.01 45.98
C LEU A 105 -13.49 -6.86 44.71
N GLY A 106 -13.91 -8.13 44.81
CA GLY A 106 -13.81 -9.12 43.75
C GLY A 106 -14.81 -8.84 42.65
N PHE A 107 -14.51 -7.88 41.78
CA PHE A 107 -14.98 -7.96 40.40
C PHE A 107 -13.98 -8.81 39.64
N SER A 108 -14.36 -10.03 39.30
CA SER A 108 -13.77 -10.76 38.18
C SER A 108 -14.09 -9.96 36.92
N ARG A 109 -13.30 -8.91 36.64
CA ARG A 109 -13.45 -8.09 35.44
C ARG A 109 -12.88 -8.89 34.27
N SER A 110 -13.75 -9.68 33.63
CA SER A 110 -13.52 -10.02 32.23
C SER A 110 -13.26 -8.72 31.46
N PRO A 111 -12.23 -8.63 30.60
CA PRO A 111 -11.99 -7.46 29.76
C PRO A 111 -13.09 -7.22 28.72
N LEU A 112 -14.10 -8.10 28.67
CA LEU A 112 -15.22 -8.05 27.75
C LEU A 112 -16.35 -7.19 28.34
N LEU A 113 -16.85 -6.27 27.52
CA LEU A 113 -17.98 -5.42 27.90
C LEU A 113 -19.27 -6.22 27.95
N SER A 114 -20.11 -5.88 28.92
CA SER A 114 -21.44 -6.45 29.07
C SER A 114 -22.43 -5.79 28.10
N VAL A 115 -23.55 -6.47 27.83
CA VAL A 115 -24.64 -5.89 27.02
C VAL A 115 -25.23 -4.62 27.68
N SER A 116 -25.18 -4.50 29.00
CA SER A 116 -25.59 -3.28 29.71
C SER A 116 -24.73 -2.07 29.36
N ASP A 117 -23.44 -2.28 29.09
CA ASP A 117 -22.52 -1.20 28.75
C ASP A 117 -22.89 -0.59 27.38
N ILE A 118 -23.42 -1.39 26.44
CA ILE A 118 -23.89 -0.90 25.12
C ILE A 118 -24.92 0.21 25.27
N ARG A 119 -25.88 0.02 26.20
CA ARG A 119 -26.91 1.02 26.44
C ARG A 119 -26.29 2.31 26.98
N ALA A 120 -25.29 2.20 27.85
CA ALA A 120 -24.56 3.36 28.35
C ALA A 120 -23.77 4.06 27.24
N PHE A 121 -23.10 3.32 26.35
CA PHE A 121 -22.39 3.87 25.19
C PHE A 121 -23.33 4.62 24.25
N LEU A 122 -24.47 4.01 23.89
CA LEU A 122 -25.47 4.66 23.03
C LEU A 122 -26.11 5.89 23.69
N GLN A 123 -26.37 5.83 25.00
CA GLN A 123 -26.88 6.99 25.74
C GLN A 123 -25.88 8.13 25.74
N GLU A 124 -24.60 7.84 25.93
CA GLU A 124 -23.54 8.85 25.88
C GLU A 124 -23.33 9.40 24.46
N GLN A 125 -23.52 8.57 23.44
CA GLN A 125 -23.54 8.98 22.03
C GLN A 125 -24.60 10.04 21.79
N CYS A 126 -25.85 9.74 22.14
CA CYS A 126 -26.96 10.67 21.98
C CYS A 126 -26.75 11.93 22.82
N ARG A 127 -26.35 11.78 24.10
CA ARG A 127 -26.15 12.90 25.02
C ARG A 127 -25.07 13.86 24.53
N SER A 128 -23.94 13.35 24.04
CA SER A 128 -22.85 14.17 23.52
C SER A 128 -23.23 14.84 22.20
N LEU A 129 -23.89 14.13 21.28
CA LEU A 129 -24.39 14.68 20.04
C LEU A 129 -25.40 15.82 20.28
N ASP A 130 -26.39 15.60 21.14
CA ASP A 130 -27.40 16.60 21.50
C ASP A 130 -26.75 17.85 22.10
N LYS A 131 -25.74 17.67 22.96
CA LYS A 131 -25.00 18.78 23.57
C LYS A 131 -24.30 19.63 22.51
N VAL A 132 -23.61 19.01 21.55
CA VAL A 132 -22.90 19.73 20.48
C VAL A 132 -23.89 20.39 19.53
N MET A 133 -24.98 19.70 19.17
CA MET A 133 -26.05 20.27 18.35
C MET A 133 -26.64 21.52 19.01
N VAL A 134 -27.00 21.49 20.29
CA VAL A 134 -27.53 22.66 21.01
C VAL A 134 -26.55 23.84 20.99
N ASN A 135 -25.24 23.60 21.12
CA ASN A 135 -24.23 24.65 21.00
C ASN A 135 -24.20 25.25 19.58
N LEU A 136 -24.24 24.41 18.53
CA LEU A 136 -24.30 24.89 17.15
C LEU A 136 -25.54 25.75 16.88
N LYS A 137 -26.70 25.41 17.46
CA LYS A 137 -27.92 26.25 17.35
C LYS A 137 -27.76 27.64 17.97
N GLN A 138 -26.86 27.79 18.95
CA GLN A 138 -26.57 29.09 19.55
C GLN A 138 -25.58 29.90 18.72
N MET A 139 -24.63 29.22 18.05
CA MET A 139 -23.60 29.86 17.22
C MET A 139 -24.11 30.29 15.83
N PHE A 140 -25.05 29.54 15.26
CA PHE A 140 -25.58 29.77 13.91
C PHE A 140 -27.03 30.25 13.97
N PRO A 141 -27.36 31.39 13.32
CA PRO A 141 -28.73 31.91 13.34
C PRO A 141 -29.67 31.05 12.49
N SER A 142 -30.97 31.17 12.79
CA SER A 142 -32.01 30.67 11.88
C SER A 142 -32.01 31.50 10.60
N ARG A 143 -32.26 30.86 9.45
CA ARG A 143 -32.24 31.48 8.11
C ARG A 143 -33.15 32.71 7.98
N SER A 144 -34.17 32.81 8.83
CA SER A 144 -35.13 33.93 8.86
C SER A 144 -34.66 35.12 9.70
N ALA A 145 -33.58 34.99 10.48
CA ALA A 145 -33.21 35.91 11.55
C ALA A 145 -31.87 36.64 11.36
N GLY A 146 -31.10 36.39 10.30
CA GLY A 146 -29.81 37.07 10.10
C GLY A 146 -29.23 37.02 8.69
N ASN A 147 -28.38 38.01 8.38
CA ASN A 147 -27.60 38.14 7.13
C ASN A 147 -26.35 37.23 7.10
N LYS A 148 -26.30 36.15 7.88
CA LYS A 148 -25.14 35.22 7.87
C LYS A 148 -25.27 34.21 6.73
N VAL A 149 -24.14 33.85 6.14
CA VAL A 149 -24.03 32.93 4.99
C VAL A 149 -24.45 31.50 5.35
N ALA A 150 -24.18 31.07 6.58
CA ALA A 150 -24.48 29.73 7.08
C ALA A 150 -25.61 29.72 8.13
N SER A 151 -26.47 28.72 8.04
CA SER A 151 -27.61 28.46 8.92
C SER A 151 -27.37 27.32 9.90
N GLU A 152 -28.19 27.27 10.97
CA GLU A 152 -28.23 26.15 11.93
C GLU A 152 -28.30 24.77 11.25
N GLN A 153 -29.11 24.66 10.19
CA GLN A 153 -29.35 23.39 9.50
C GLN A 153 -28.11 22.89 8.77
N GLU A 154 -27.36 23.80 8.14
CA GLU A 154 -26.13 23.49 7.42
C GLU A 154 -25.02 23.11 8.40
N ALA A 155 -24.89 23.83 9.52
CA ALA A 155 -23.96 23.48 10.58
C ALA A 155 -24.24 22.10 11.19
N CYS A 156 -25.51 21.78 11.45
CA CYS A 156 -25.90 20.46 11.94
C CYS A 156 -25.62 19.36 10.91
N LEU A 157 -25.87 19.62 9.62
CA LEU A 157 -25.61 18.64 8.56
C LEU A 157 -24.10 18.35 8.43
N VAL A 158 -23.25 19.39 8.46
CA VAL A 158 -21.79 19.24 8.46
C VAL A 158 -21.33 18.43 9.67
N LEU A 159 -21.81 18.74 10.88
CA LEU A 159 -21.49 17.98 12.09
C LEU A 159 -21.86 16.49 11.94
N LEU A 160 -23.09 16.19 11.49
CA LEU A 160 -23.58 14.82 11.33
C LEU A 160 -22.77 14.05 10.27
N SER A 161 -22.39 14.71 9.18
CA SER A 161 -21.52 14.12 8.15
C SER A 161 -20.12 13.82 8.70
N LEU A 162 -19.49 14.76 9.41
CA LEU A 162 -18.20 14.53 10.08
C LEU A 162 -18.29 13.36 11.09
N HIS A 163 -19.36 13.32 11.86
CA HIS A 163 -19.62 12.25 12.81
C HIS A 163 -19.81 10.88 12.14
N SER A 164 -20.55 10.83 11.04
CA SER A 164 -20.75 9.60 10.25
C SER A 164 -19.43 9.07 9.68
N SER A 165 -18.54 9.96 9.21
CA SER A 165 -17.18 9.58 8.78
C SER A 165 -16.39 8.98 9.95
N ALA A 166 -16.40 9.62 11.12
CA ALA A 166 -15.69 9.12 12.30
C ALA A 166 -16.18 7.73 12.74
N LEU A 167 -17.49 7.44 12.64
CA LEU A 167 -18.05 6.11 12.91
C LEU A 167 -17.53 5.06 11.91
N ALA A 168 -17.49 5.39 10.62
CA ALA A 168 -16.97 4.50 9.59
C ALA A 168 -15.49 4.17 9.82
N ASP A 169 -14.67 5.19 10.10
CA ASP A 169 -13.23 5.05 10.35
C ASP A 169 -12.96 4.20 11.59
N THR A 170 -13.69 4.45 12.69
CA THR A 170 -13.51 3.71 13.95
C THR A 170 -13.95 2.24 13.79
N TYR A 171 -14.94 1.95 12.94
CA TYR A 171 -15.34 0.58 12.62
C TYR A 171 -14.26 -0.17 11.84
N ASP A 172 -13.69 0.45 10.80
CA ASP A 172 -12.61 -0.18 10.03
C ASP A 172 -11.38 -0.45 10.92
N ALA A 173 -11.00 0.53 11.75
CA ALA A 173 -9.92 0.39 12.73
C ALA A 173 -10.19 -0.74 13.74
N GLY A 174 -11.43 -0.89 14.21
CA GLY A 174 -11.82 -1.98 15.10
C GLY A 174 -11.68 -3.36 14.45
N MET A 175 -12.09 -3.50 13.19
CA MET A 175 -11.92 -4.75 12.43
C MET A 175 -10.45 -5.05 12.15
N GLU A 176 -9.66 -4.05 11.80
CA GLU A 176 -8.22 -4.18 11.61
C GLU A 176 -7.51 -4.63 12.89
N TYR A 177 -7.87 -4.06 14.04
CA TYR A 177 -7.35 -4.47 15.34
C TYR A 177 -7.61 -5.96 15.61
N ILE A 178 -8.84 -6.44 15.38
CA ILE A 178 -9.20 -7.84 15.59
C ILE A 178 -8.39 -8.76 14.66
N GLU A 179 -8.26 -8.40 13.39
CA GLU A 179 -7.48 -9.18 12.42
C GLU A 179 -6.00 -9.24 12.82
N ASN A 180 -5.41 -8.11 13.23
CA ASN A 180 -4.03 -8.03 13.69
C ASN A 180 -3.80 -8.81 14.99
N MET A 181 -4.76 -8.77 15.92
CA MET A 181 -4.72 -9.57 17.14
C MET A 181 -4.73 -11.08 16.81
N LEU A 182 -5.63 -11.53 15.94
CA LEU A 182 -5.70 -12.94 15.51
C LEU A 182 -4.44 -13.37 14.76
N ARG A 183 -3.92 -12.52 13.88
CA ARG A 183 -2.64 -12.74 13.19
C ARG A 183 -1.51 -12.90 14.18
N SER A 184 -1.41 -12.02 15.18
CA SER A 184 -0.36 -12.08 16.21
C SER A 184 -0.46 -13.35 17.04
N GLN A 185 -1.67 -13.77 17.42
CA GLN A 185 -1.89 -15.05 18.11
C GLN A 185 -1.48 -16.25 17.24
N LEU A 186 -1.77 -16.21 15.95
CA LEU A 186 -1.38 -17.26 15.01
C LEU A 186 0.15 -17.33 14.85
N VAL A 187 0.82 -16.19 14.68
CA VAL A 187 2.28 -16.12 14.62
C VAL A 187 2.90 -16.63 15.91
N ALA A 188 2.36 -16.25 17.07
CA ALA A 188 2.84 -16.74 18.37
C ALA A 188 2.64 -18.26 18.55
N ALA A 189 1.54 -18.82 18.04
CA ALA A 189 1.24 -20.24 18.14
C ALA A 189 2.09 -21.11 17.20
N ILE A 190 2.38 -20.63 15.98
CA ILE A 190 3.21 -21.33 15.01
C ILE A 190 4.71 -21.10 15.31
N GLY A 191 5.07 -19.90 15.75
CA GLY A 191 6.43 -19.47 16.04
C GLY A 191 7.25 -19.04 14.82
N ILE A 192 6.68 -19.05 13.61
CA ILE A 192 7.38 -18.73 12.36
C ILE A 192 6.48 -17.85 11.48
N GLU A 193 7.03 -16.75 10.97
CA GLU A 193 6.41 -15.89 9.95
C GLU A 193 7.32 -15.88 8.72
N VAL A 194 6.77 -16.22 7.56
CA VAL A 194 7.51 -16.22 6.29
C VAL A 194 7.34 -14.85 5.64
N LYS A 195 8.44 -14.10 5.53
CA LYS A 195 8.50 -12.81 4.84
C LYS A 195 8.87 -13.01 3.37
N PRO A 196 8.64 -11.99 2.50
CA PRO A 196 9.13 -12.04 1.12
C PRO A 196 10.64 -12.34 1.03
N ALA A 197 11.44 -11.77 1.93
CA ALA A 197 12.89 -11.98 1.97
C ALA A 197 13.25 -13.45 2.28
N ASP A 198 12.55 -14.09 3.22
CA ASP A 198 12.76 -15.50 3.54
C ASP A 198 12.43 -16.40 2.34
N PHE A 199 11.39 -16.02 1.59
CA PHE A 199 11.01 -16.72 0.37
C PHE A 199 12.04 -16.52 -0.75
N ASP A 200 12.58 -15.32 -0.92
CA ASP A 200 13.67 -15.03 -1.86
C ASP A 200 14.91 -15.87 -1.54
N GLU A 201 15.30 -15.96 -0.26
CA GLU A 201 16.41 -16.81 0.18
C GLU A 201 16.14 -18.29 -0.08
N PHE A 202 14.94 -18.76 0.26
CA PHE A 202 14.50 -20.11 -0.01
C PHE A 202 14.59 -20.45 -1.51
N MET A 203 14.13 -19.54 -2.37
CA MET A 203 14.18 -19.70 -3.83
C MET A 203 15.62 -19.71 -4.32
N ARG A 204 16.51 -18.83 -3.84
CA ARG A 204 17.95 -18.84 -4.18
C ARG A 204 18.59 -20.18 -3.84
N PHE A 205 18.29 -20.75 -2.66
CA PHE A 205 18.83 -22.04 -2.26
C PHE A 205 18.33 -23.20 -3.14
N HIS A 206 17.04 -23.23 -3.45
CA HIS A 206 16.45 -24.30 -4.27
C HIS A 206 16.83 -24.18 -5.74
N ASN A 207 16.94 -22.96 -6.27
CA ASN A 207 17.36 -22.72 -7.65
C ASN A 207 18.77 -23.26 -7.93
N LYS A 208 19.67 -23.22 -6.94
CA LYS A 208 21.01 -23.84 -7.05
C LYS A 208 20.96 -25.37 -7.20
N LYS A 209 19.93 -26.02 -6.66
CA LYS A 209 19.73 -27.47 -6.79
C LYS A 209 18.95 -27.84 -8.05
N LEU A 210 18.01 -26.99 -8.47
CA LEU A 210 17.11 -27.25 -9.58
C LEU A 210 17.77 -26.99 -10.93
N PHE A 211 18.52 -25.89 -11.06
CA PHE A 211 19.14 -25.50 -12.32
C PHE A 211 20.57 -26.06 -12.43
N ARG A 212 20.98 -26.35 -13.67
CA ARG A 212 22.41 -26.49 -13.97
C ARG A 212 23.11 -25.14 -13.74
N ASN A 213 24.40 -25.16 -13.45
CA ASN A 213 25.18 -23.94 -13.19
C ASN A 213 25.00 -22.87 -14.28
N GLU A 214 24.90 -23.28 -15.55
CA GLU A 214 24.72 -22.36 -16.70
C GLU A 214 23.37 -21.62 -16.73
N PHE A 215 22.35 -22.15 -16.06
CA PHE A 215 21.01 -21.57 -16.01
C PHE A 215 20.62 -21.11 -14.60
N SER A 216 21.54 -21.24 -13.64
CA SER A 216 21.28 -20.83 -12.27
C SER A 216 21.15 -19.30 -12.23
N PRO A 217 20.16 -18.75 -11.51
CA PRO A 217 20.08 -17.32 -11.31
C PRO A 217 21.36 -16.77 -10.65
N GLU A 218 21.91 -15.70 -11.20
CA GLU A 218 23.13 -15.05 -10.72
C GLU A 218 22.85 -13.61 -10.25
N PRO A 219 23.62 -13.08 -9.28
CA PRO A 219 23.53 -11.67 -8.92
C PRO A 219 23.73 -10.78 -10.16
N PHE A 220 22.86 -9.78 -10.36
CA PHE A 220 23.03 -8.76 -11.40
C PHE A 220 24.19 -7.85 -10.99
N CYS A 221 25.40 -8.26 -11.36
CA CYS A 221 26.63 -7.55 -11.07
C CYS A 221 27.62 -7.80 -12.21
N HIS A 222 27.76 -6.82 -13.09
CA HIS A 222 28.55 -6.93 -14.31
C HIS A 222 29.76 -6.00 -14.29
N ALA A 223 30.94 -6.60 -14.45
CA ALA A 223 32.17 -5.85 -14.63
C ALA A 223 32.21 -5.24 -16.05
N VAL A 224 32.33 -3.91 -16.11
CA VAL A 224 32.55 -3.19 -17.37
C VAL A 224 34.02 -3.36 -17.77
N ARG A 225 34.28 -4.11 -18.84
CA ARG A 225 35.65 -4.37 -19.32
C ARG A 225 35.70 -4.81 -20.78
N LEU A 226 36.82 -4.52 -21.43
CA LEU A 226 37.21 -5.16 -22.68
C LEU A 226 37.65 -6.62 -22.44
N PRO A 227 37.58 -7.49 -23.47
CA PRO A 227 38.10 -8.85 -23.39
C PRO A 227 39.56 -8.86 -22.94
N LYS A 228 39.87 -9.71 -21.93
CA LYS A 228 41.21 -9.87 -21.34
C LYS A 228 41.79 -8.61 -20.68
N GLN A 229 40.98 -7.58 -20.39
CA GLN A 229 41.42 -6.39 -19.67
C GLN A 229 40.86 -6.32 -18.25
N PHE A 230 41.52 -5.52 -17.41
CA PHE A 230 41.05 -5.25 -16.06
C PHE A 230 39.75 -4.40 -16.10
N PRO A 231 38.80 -4.61 -15.17
CA PRO A 231 37.55 -3.85 -15.16
C PRO A 231 37.76 -2.36 -14.97
N VAL A 232 37.10 -1.56 -15.81
CA VAL A 232 37.02 -0.09 -15.67
C VAL A 232 35.92 0.33 -14.70
N GLY A 233 34.96 -0.55 -14.41
CA GLY A 233 33.85 -0.28 -13.52
C GLY A 233 32.95 -1.49 -13.28
N THR A 234 31.84 -1.28 -12.58
CA THR A 234 30.76 -2.25 -12.37
C THR A 234 29.40 -1.63 -12.61
N ILE A 235 28.44 -2.47 -12.99
CA ILE A 235 27.02 -2.12 -13.14
C ILE A 235 26.20 -3.20 -12.45
N ASP A 236 25.40 -2.78 -11.50
CA ASP A 236 24.68 -3.61 -10.57
C ASP A 236 23.21 -3.15 -10.48
N ILE A 237 22.27 -4.06 -10.25
CA ILE A 237 20.91 -3.68 -9.83
C ILE A 237 20.77 -4.15 -8.40
N GLU A 238 20.64 -3.21 -7.47
CA GLU A 238 20.62 -3.50 -6.05
C GLU A 238 19.21 -3.31 -5.49
N GLY A 239 18.75 -4.29 -4.70
CA GLY A 239 17.49 -4.23 -3.95
C GLY A 239 17.74 -3.86 -2.50
N HIS A 240 16.84 -3.06 -1.92
CA HIS A 240 16.75 -2.81 -0.49
C HIS A 240 15.49 -3.47 0.06
N TYR A 241 15.67 -4.47 0.92
CA TYR A 241 14.58 -5.14 1.62
C TYR A 241 14.53 -4.62 3.06
N GLN A 242 13.33 -4.32 3.56
CA GLN A 242 13.18 -3.87 4.95
C GLN A 242 13.73 -4.90 5.94
N GLY A 243 14.62 -4.46 6.81
CA GLY A 243 15.31 -5.30 7.80
C GLY A 243 16.77 -5.60 7.44
N GLU A 244 17.18 -5.36 6.19
CA GLU A 244 18.58 -5.44 5.80
C GLU A 244 19.25 -4.06 5.79
N SER A 245 20.40 -3.94 6.45
CA SER A 245 21.15 -2.67 6.52
C SER A 245 21.91 -2.33 5.23
N LYS A 246 21.98 -3.24 4.25
CA LYS A 246 22.80 -3.08 3.04
C LYS A 246 21.99 -3.38 1.80
N HIS A 247 22.23 -2.58 0.76
CA HIS A 247 21.78 -2.90 -0.59
C HIS A 247 22.53 -4.13 -1.11
N GLN A 248 21.80 -5.07 -1.70
CA GLN A 248 22.39 -6.28 -2.27
C GLN A 248 21.97 -6.43 -3.73
N PRO A 249 22.85 -6.92 -4.62
CA PRO A 249 22.48 -7.18 -6.00
C PRO A 249 21.33 -8.19 -6.10
N ILE A 250 20.31 -7.86 -6.89
CA ILE A 250 19.20 -8.77 -7.15
C ILE A 250 19.66 -9.98 -7.93
N THR A 251 19.02 -11.12 -7.74
CA THR A 251 19.34 -12.34 -8.49
C THR A 251 18.50 -12.40 -9.75
N THR A 252 19.13 -12.57 -10.91
CA THR A 252 18.46 -12.61 -12.22
C THR A 252 18.85 -13.86 -12.98
N ILE A 253 17.91 -14.38 -13.77
CA ILE A 253 18.22 -15.38 -14.78
C ILE A 253 18.74 -14.62 -15.99
N SER A 254 19.98 -14.91 -16.38
CA SER A 254 20.60 -14.25 -17.53
C SER A 254 20.64 -15.19 -18.73
N ARG A 255 20.36 -14.65 -19.91
CA ARG A 255 20.64 -15.31 -21.18
C ARG A 255 21.66 -14.49 -21.93
N ARG A 256 22.85 -15.05 -22.11
CA ARG A 256 23.89 -14.46 -22.96
C ARG A 256 23.65 -14.80 -24.42
N ILE A 257 23.57 -13.76 -25.22
CA ILE A 257 23.44 -13.79 -26.66
C ILE A 257 24.77 -13.30 -27.21
N GLN A 258 25.53 -14.20 -27.84
CA GLN A 258 26.85 -13.85 -28.36
C GLN A 258 26.73 -12.85 -29.51
N GLY A 259 27.55 -11.80 -29.46
CA GLY A 259 27.51 -10.70 -30.44
C GLY A 259 27.97 -11.11 -31.84
N ALA A 260 28.88 -12.09 -31.95
CA ALA A 260 29.45 -12.51 -33.23
C ALA A 260 28.46 -13.27 -34.13
N SER A 261 27.38 -13.82 -33.56
CA SER A 261 26.41 -14.67 -34.26
C SER A 261 25.05 -14.02 -34.46
N ASN A 262 24.88 -12.73 -34.15
CA ASN A 262 23.59 -12.04 -34.19
C ASN A 262 23.62 -10.74 -34.99
N SER A 263 22.45 -10.31 -35.45
CA SER A 263 22.26 -9.01 -36.10
C SER A 263 22.74 -7.90 -35.16
N PRO A 264 23.46 -6.86 -35.63
CA PRO A 264 23.93 -5.77 -34.78
C PRO A 264 22.79 -4.95 -34.15
N ILE A 265 23.08 -4.18 -33.09
CA ILE A 265 22.12 -3.19 -32.55
C ILE A 265 22.43 -1.83 -33.14
N PHE A 266 21.39 -1.15 -33.62
CA PHE A 266 21.44 0.22 -34.09
C PHE A 266 21.05 1.17 -32.97
N ILE A 267 21.93 2.14 -32.68
CA ILE A 267 21.71 3.22 -31.72
C ILE A 267 21.70 4.54 -32.49
N PRO A 268 20.57 5.24 -32.60
CA PRO A 268 20.53 6.55 -33.23
C PRO A 268 21.26 7.58 -32.34
N ILE A 269 22.22 8.30 -32.91
CA ILE A 269 22.86 9.46 -32.25
C ILE A 269 22.05 10.72 -32.55
N ASN A 270 21.57 10.86 -33.79
CA ASN A 270 20.74 11.96 -34.24
C ASN A 270 19.81 11.51 -35.38
N ALA A 271 19.01 12.42 -35.94
CA ALA A 271 18.03 12.12 -36.99
C ALA A 271 18.63 11.48 -38.26
N SER A 272 19.92 11.67 -38.51
CA SER A 272 20.62 11.23 -39.72
C SER A 272 21.75 10.22 -39.48
N THR A 273 22.07 9.88 -38.23
CA THR A 273 23.25 9.08 -37.89
C THR A 273 22.91 8.06 -36.84
N SER A 274 23.18 6.80 -37.14
CA SER A 274 23.09 5.67 -36.21
C SER A 274 24.43 4.97 -36.12
N VAL A 275 24.80 4.53 -34.92
CA VAL A 275 25.97 3.70 -34.69
C VAL A 275 25.54 2.26 -34.53
N THR A 276 26.33 1.39 -35.15
CA THR A 276 26.13 -0.05 -35.13
C THR A 276 27.00 -0.65 -34.03
N PHE A 277 26.35 -1.28 -33.05
CA PHE A 277 27.01 -1.98 -31.95
C PHE A 277 27.01 -3.50 -32.19
N THR A 278 28.22 -4.05 -32.18
CA THR A 278 28.47 -5.50 -32.25
C THR A 278 29.13 -5.92 -30.94
N GLY A 279 28.40 -6.68 -30.13
CA GLY A 279 28.83 -7.06 -28.79
C GLY A 279 27.85 -8.04 -28.18
N ASP A 280 28.28 -8.68 -27.10
CA ASP A 280 27.42 -9.60 -26.37
C ASP A 280 26.24 -8.87 -25.75
N ARG A 281 25.08 -9.52 -25.77
CA ARG A 281 23.86 -9.03 -25.14
C ARG A 281 23.49 -9.95 -24.01
N LEU A 282 23.09 -9.37 -22.91
CA LEU A 282 22.59 -10.10 -21.75
C LEU A 282 21.13 -9.72 -21.56
N LEU A 283 20.23 -10.69 -21.74
CA LEU A 283 18.84 -10.53 -21.38
C LEU A 283 18.65 -11.04 -19.95
N HIS A 284 18.14 -10.18 -19.08
CA HIS A 284 17.90 -10.52 -17.68
C HIS A 284 16.40 -10.68 -17.43
N GLY A 285 16.04 -11.81 -16.82
CA GLY A 285 14.73 -12.06 -16.24
C GLY A 285 14.83 -11.98 -14.72
N TRP A 286 13.94 -11.21 -14.10
CA TRP A 286 13.81 -11.13 -12.66
C TRP A 286 12.36 -11.40 -12.25
N VAL A 287 12.20 -12.11 -11.14
CA VAL A 287 10.89 -12.43 -10.57
C VAL A 287 10.86 -11.82 -9.18
N ASN A 288 9.89 -10.93 -8.95
CA ASN A 288 9.66 -10.32 -7.64
C ASN A 288 8.54 -11.07 -6.91
N HIS A 289 8.74 -11.34 -5.63
CA HIS A 289 7.74 -11.96 -4.76
C HIS A 289 7.15 -10.90 -3.83
N GLN A 290 5.83 -10.70 -3.91
CA GLN A 290 5.10 -9.73 -3.09
C GLN A 290 3.96 -10.42 -2.36
N HIS A 291 3.78 -10.11 -1.08
CA HIS A 291 2.63 -10.57 -0.30
C HIS A 291 1.51 -9.53 -0.32
N GLU A 292 0.26 -9.99 -0.36
CA GLU A 292 -0.93 -9.13 -0.32
C GLU A 292 -0.87 -8.23 0.95
N GLY A 293 -1.04 -6.92 0.78
CA GLY A 293 -1.00 -5.94 1.88
C GLY A 293 0.41 -5.50 2.32
N SER A 294 1.48 -6.09 1.78
CA SER A 294 2.80 -5.46 1.86
C SER A 294 2.84 -4.31 0.85
N ASN A 295 2.77 -3.06 1.33
CA ASN A 295 3.10 -1.90 0.49
C ASN A 295 4.46 -2.14 -0.17
N ASN A 296 4.70 -1.60 -1.37
CA ASN A 296 5.96 -1.77 -2.11
C ASN A 296 7.17 -1.27 -1.27
N MET A 297 7.67 -2.09 -0.34
CA MET A 297 8.74 -1.72 0.59
C MET A 297 10.13 -2.08 0.06
N CYS A 298 10.20 -2.63 -1.16
CA CYS A 298 11.46 -2.93 -1.82
C CYS A 298 11.79 -1.83 -2.82
N GLN A 299 12.85 -1.07 -2.53
CA GLN A 299 13.41 -0.09 -3.46
C GLN A 299 14.53 -0.74 -4.26
N PHE A 300 14.51 -0.57 -5.58
CA PHE A 300 15.54 -1.07 -6.47
C PHE A 300 16.31 0.11 -7.06
N ASN A 301 17.62 -0.02 -7.16
CA ASN A 301 18.50 1.00 -7.74
C ASN A 301 19.39 0.37 -8.82
N LEU A 302 19.53 1.03 -9.96
CA LEU A 302 20.61 0.77 -10.90
C LEU A 302 21.84 1.52 -10.39
N VAL A 303 22.90 0.78 -10.09
CA VAL A 303 24.14 1.34 -9.54
C VAL A 303 25.27 1.12 -10.52
N ALA A 304 25.95 2.19 -10.89
CA ALA A 304 27.13 2.14 -11.75
C ALA A 304 28.32 2.79 -11.04
N ARG A 305 29.47 2.11 -11.07
CA ARG A 305 30.69 2.54 -10.36
C ARG A 305 31.88 2.52 -11.30
N ALA A 306 32.58 3.63 -11.44
CA ALA A 306 33.86 3.69 -12.14
C ALA A 306 35.03 3.37 -11.20
N ARG A 307 36.10 2.79 -11.73
CA ARG A 307 37.37 2.66 -11.01
C ARG A 307 38.20 3.94 -11.14
N GLN A 308 39.28 4.00 -10.36
CA GLN A 308 40.27 5.06 -10.47
C GLN A 308 40.94 5.04 -11.85
N PHE A 309 41.16 6.21 -12.46
CA PHE A 309 41.79 6.37 -13.77
C PHE A 309 41.06 5.62 -14.89
N SER A 310 39.74 5.52 -14.79
CA SER A 310 38.88 4.78 -15.72
C SER A 310 37.66 5.63 -16.06
N SER A 311 37.12 5.43 -17.27
CA SER A 311 35.90 6.10 -17.72
C SER A 311 35.03 5.19 -18.59
N PHE A 312 33.71 5.28 -18.44
CA PHE A 312 32.76 4.69 -19.37
C PHE A 312 31.46 5.51 -19.43
N LEU A 313 30.79 5.43 -20.56
CA LEU A 313 29.48 6.02 -20.83
C LEU A 313 28.40 4.98 -20.55
N LEU A 314 27.44 5.36 -19.71
CA LEU A 314 26.24 4.61 -19.41
C LEU A 314 25.06 5.30 -20.11
N LEU A 315 24.38 4.57 -21.00
CA LEU A 315 23.18 5.03 -21.69
C LEU A 315 21.97 4.23 -21.18
N VAL A 316 20.87 4.92 -20.92
CA VAL A 316 19.58 4.32 -20.58
C VAL A 316 18.55 4.63 -21.66
N GLY A 317 17.68 3.67 -21.93
CA GLY A 317 16.72 3.80 -23.02
C GLY A 317 15.75 2.64 -23.11
N LYS A 318 15.12 2.52 -24.27
CA LYS A 318 14.16 1.44 -24.57
C LYS A 318 14.65 0.59 -25.72
N MET A 319 14.45 -0.72 -25.62
CA MET A 319 14.64 -1.60 -26.76
C MET A 319 13.38 -1.57 -27.62
N ASN A 320 13.48 -1.07 -28.86
CA ASN A 320 12.39 -1.04 -29.84
C ASN A 320 12.60 -2.20 -30.83
N GLY A 321 12.35 -3.43 -30.38
CA GLY A 321 12.62 -4.65 -31.13
C GLY A 321 13.97 -5.30 -30.80
N ALA A 322 14.42 -6.23 -31.65
CA ALA A 322 15.59 -7.07 -31.39
C ALA A 322 16.93 -6.40 -31.71
N ASP A 323 16.91 -5.37 -32.56
CA ASP A 323 18.09 -4.76 -33.19
C ASP A 323 18.12 -3.23 -33.05
N LYS A 324 17.16 -2.61 -32.38
CA LYS A 324 17.12 -1.14 -32.22
C LYS A 324 17.01 -0.75 -30.76
N PHE A 325 17.95 0.07 -30.31
CA PHE A 325 17.93 0.69 -28.99
C PHE A 325 17.70 2.19 -29.15
N ASP A 326 16.68 2.72 -28.47
CA ASP A 326 16.32 4.14 -28.46
C ASP A 326 16.86 4.78 -27.17
N PRO A 327 18.05 5.41 -27.21
CA PRO A 327 18.64 6.07 -26.04
C PRO A 327 17.77 7.27 -25.62
N LYS A 328 17.59 7.44 -24.31
CA LYS A 328 16.92 8.62 -23.75
C LYS A 328 17.92 9.54 -23.07
N ASP A 329 18.71 8.97 -22.17
CA ASP A 329 19.65 9.71 -21.35
C ASP A 329 20.99 8.97 -21.28
N GLY A 330 22.06 9.72 -21.04
CA GLY A 330 23.41 9.20 -20.95
C GLY A 330 24.24 9.95 -19.93
N ILE A 331 25.11 9.24 -19.23
CA ILE A 331 26.04 9.80 -18.25
C ILE A 331 27.42 9.16 -18.39
N ILE A 332 28.46 9.98 -18.28
CA ILE A 332 29.84 9.50 -18.27
C ILE A 332 30.28 9.36 -16.82
N LEU A 333 30.69 8.17 -16.41
CA LEU A 333 31.28 7.93 -15.09
C LEU A 333 32.80 7.88 -15.22
N GLN A 334 33.53 8.61 -14.36
CA GLN A 334 34.99 8.64 -14.36
C GLN A 334 35.57 8.56 -12.94
N ASN A 335 36.80 8.08 -12.79
CA ASN A 335 37.63 8.33 -11.60
C ASN A 335 36.96 8.13 -10.22
N LYS A 336 36.40 6.93 -9.97
CA LYS A 336 35.65 6.59 -8.74
C LYS A 336 34.28 7.25 -8.60
N ASP A 337 33.71 7.78 -9.67
CA ASP A 337 32.31 8.17 -9.69
C ASP A 337 31.41 6.97 -9.39
N GLU A 338 30.38 7.24 -8.60
CA GLU A 338 29.28 6.34 -8.31
C GLU A 338 27.97 7.04 -8.66
N VAL A 339 27.13 6.36 -9.42
CA VAL A 339 25.80 6.82 -9.82
C VAL A 339 24.79 5.80 -9.34
N ILE A 340 23.80 6.26 -8.59
CA ILE A 340 22.71 5.46 -8.02
C ILE A 340 21.40 6.01 -8.60
N ILE A 341 20.72 5.22 -9.43
CA ILE A 341 19.48 5.62 -10.11
C ILE A 341 18.33 4.77 -9.56
N PRO A 342 17.36 5.37 -8.84
CA PRO A 342 16.17 4.64 -8.38
C PRO A 342 15.35 4.11 -9.56
N LEU A 343 15.01 2.82 -9.52
CA LEU A 343 14.18 2.15 -10.51
C LEU A 343 12.73 2.18 -10.06
N LEU A 344 11.91 2.93 -10.80
CA LEU A 344 10.46 2.94 -10.64
C LEU A 344 9.86 1.79 -11.45
N LEU A 345 9.40 0.76 -10.75
CA LEU A 345 8.82 -0.43 -11.35
C LEU A 345 7.31 -0.27 -11.48
N ASN A 346 6.81 -0.30 -12.72
CA ASN A 346 5.37 -0.33 -12.99
C ASN A 346 4.96 -1.75 -13.35
N GLN A 347 3.99 -2.30 -12.64
CA GLN A 347 3.43 -3.60 -12.97
C GLN A 347 2.53 -3.48 -14.19
N LEU A 348 2.88 -4.19 -15.27
CA LEU A 348 2.01 -4.31 -16.43
C LEU A 348 0.89 -5.34 -16.13
N PRO A 349 -0.37 -5.08 -16.56
CA PRO A 349 -1.46 -5.99 -16.32
C PRO A 349 -1.21 -7.35 -16.96
N SER A 350 -1.54 -8.44 -16.24
CA SER A 350 -1.28 -9.78 -16.73
C SER A 350 -2.07 -10.05 -18.04
N GLY A 351 -1.64 -11.06 -18.79
CA GLY A 351 -2.34 -11.47 -20.01
C GLY A 351 -3.78 -11.92 -19.75
N ARG A 352 -4.04 -12.44 -18.55
CA ARG A 352 -5.36 -12.90 -18.10
C ARG A 352 -6.25 -11.72 -17.72
N ASP A 353 -5.77 -10.84 -16.85
CA ASP A 353 -6.56 -9.71 -16.34
C ASP A 353 -7.00 -8.78 -17.47
N PHE A 354 -6.13 -8.59 -18.45
CA PHE A 354 -6.50 -7.84 -19.65
C PHE A 354 -7.50 -8.57 -20.54
N LYS A 355 -7.42 -9.91 -20.67
CA LYS A 355 -8.42 -10.66 -21.44
C LYS A 355 -9.79 -10.57 -20.77
N ASP A 356 -9.84 -10.67 -19.45
CA ASP A 356 -11.05 -10.56 -18.65
C ASP A 356 -11.64 -9.14 -18.73
N THR A 357 -10.79 -8.12 -18.62
CA THR A 357 -11.20 -6.70 -18.75
C THR A 357 -11.59 -6.34 -20.20
N ALA A 358 -10.89 -6.89 -21.20
CA ALA A 358 -11.16 -6.64 -22.61
C ALA A 358 -12.37 -7.44 -23.13
N ALA A 359 -12.87 -8.41 -22.37
CA ALA A 359 -14.07 -9.16 -22.74
C ALA A 359 -15.34 -8.32 -22.59
N SER A 360 -15.36 -7.34 -21.68
CA SER A 360 -16.48 -6.41 -21.48
C SER A 360 -16.44 -5.18 -22.40
N LEU A 361 -15.39 -5.01 -23.21
CA LEU A 361 -15.23 -3.86 -24.11
C LEU A 361 -15.91 -4.10 -25.47
N SER A 362 -16.33 -3.02 -26.13
CA SER A 362 -16.84 -3.10 -27.51
C SER A 362 -15.75 -3.59 -28.48
N PRO A 363 -16.10 -4.15 -29.66
CA PRO A 363 -15.12 -4.66 -30.62
C PRO A 363 -14.06 -3.62 -31.04
N GLU A 364 -14.45 -2.37 -31.19
CA GLU A 364 -13.55 -1.26 -31.55
C GLU A 364 -12.62 -0.90 -30.39
N GLN A 365 -13.14 -0.79 -29.17
CA GLN A 365 -12.36 -0.56 -27.95
C GLN A 365 -11.37 -1.71 -27.69
N LYS A 366 -11.79 -2.96 -27.93
CA LYS A 366 -10.93 -4.15 -27.79
C LYS A 366 -9.79 -4.14 -28.80
N ARG A 367 -10.05 -3.74 -30.06
CA ARG A 367 -9.01 -3.59 -31.09
C ARG A 367 -8.00 -2.51 -30.71
N PHE A 368 -8.48 -1.36 -30.22
CA PHE A 368 -7.64 -0.29 -29.71
C PHE A 368 -6.81 -0.74 -28.50
N ALA A 369 -7.45 -1.33 -27.49
CA ALA A 369 -6.78 -1.83 -26.29
C ALA A 369 -5.73 -2.90 -26.60
N THR A 370 -6.01 -3.80 -27.56
CA THR A 370 -5.04 -4.82 -28.00
C THR A 370 -3.84 -4.19 -28.69
N SER A 371 -4.07 -3.18 -29.54
CA SER A 371 -3.00 -2.43 -30.21
C SER A 371 -2.18 -1.63 -29.21
N PHE A 372 -2.85 -0.98 -28.24
CA PHE A 372 -2.22 -0.24 -27.15
C PHE A 372 -1.39 -1.14 -26.24
N ARG A 373 -1.88 -2.33 -25.89
CA ARG A 373 -1.12 -3.35 -25.16
C ARG A 373 0.09 -3.82 -25.96
N GLY A 374 -0.08 -4.04 -27.27
CA GLY A 374 1.03 -4.37 -28.18
C GLY A 374 2.14 -3.32 -28.13
N MET A 375 1.77 -2.04 -28.28
CA MET A 375 2.70 -0.90 -28.17
C MET A 375 3.35 -0.81 -26.78
N GLN A 376 2.59 -1.01 -25.71
CA GLN A 376 3.11 -1.00 -24.34
C GLN A 376 4.16 -2.09 -24.14
N LEU A 377 3.95 -3.29 -24.68
CA LEU A 377 4.91 -4.40 -24.59
C LEU A 377 6.14 -4.15 -25.47
N GLU A 378 5.96 -3.63 -26.68
CA GLU A 378 7.06 -3.34 -27.62
C GLU A 378 8.06 -2.31 -27.07
N GLY A 379 7.61 -1.37 -26.22
CA GLY A 379 8.45 -0.38 -25.55
C GLY A 379 8.69 -0.63 -24.05
N SER A 380 8.39 -1.83 -23.54
CA SER A 380 8.47 -2.14 -22.10
C SER A 380 9.87 -2.56 -21.63
N VAL A 381 10.74 -2.99 -22.55
CA VAL A 381 12.07 -3.48 -22.20
C VAL A 381 12.99 -2.29 -21.96
N PHE A 382 13.30 -2.06 -20.69
CA PHE A 382 14.33 -1.13 -20.25
C PHE A 382 15.70 -1.64 -20.72
N GLY A 383 16.40 -0.81 -21.48
CA GLY A 383 17.73 -1.12 -22.00
C GLY A 383 18.79 -0.26 -21.32
N VAL A 384 19.92 -0.89 -21.01
CA VAL A 384 21.14 -0.24 -20.54
C VAL A 384 22.25 -0.55 -21.53
N CYS A 385 22.83 0.48 -22.15
CA CYS A 385 23.97 0.35 -23.04
C CYS A 385 25.21 0.94 -22.38
N VAL A 386 26.32 0.20 -22.47
CA VAL A 386 27.56 0.53 -21.76
C VAL A 386 28.67 0.64 -22.79
N ILE A 387 29.28 1.81 -22.86
CA ILE A 387 30.29 2.13 -23.86
C ILE A 387 31.55 2.55 -23.11
N GLN A 388 32.60 1.75 -23.20
CA GLN A 388 33.88 2.14 -22.61
C GLN A 388 34.48 3.32 -23.38
N LEU A 389 34.88 4.37 -22.67
CA LEU A 389 35.58 5.52 -23.24
C LEU A 389 37.07 5.35 -22.99
N LYS A 390 37.89 5.57 -24.02
CA LYS A 390 39.34 5.61 -23.92
C LYS A 390 39.86 7.01 -24.18
#